data_AF-A0A0F4JL62-F1
#
_entry.id   AF-A0A0F4JL62-F1
#
_cell.length_a   1.000
_cell.length_b   1.000
_cell.length_c   1.000
_cell.angle_alpha   90.00
_cell.angle_beta   90.00
_cell.angle_gamma   90.00
#
_symmetry.space_group_name_H-M   'P 1'
#
loop_
_entity.id
_entity.type
_entity.pdbx_description
1 polymer ?
#
loop_
_entity_poly.entity_id
_entity_poly.type
_entity_poly.pdbx_seq_one_letter_code
_entity_poly.pdbx_strand_id
1 'polypeptide(L)'
;MVHTADRTVGSRRLAAMLPAEVLARPGYRSLADALRTLILDGRIALHVRLPAERELAEAVGASRATVTGAYDLLRQSGYVRSRRGSGTWTELPEGHGPV
;
A
#
# COMPACT_ATOMS: atom_id res chain seq x y z
N MET A 1 -2.25 8.28 25.33
CA MET A 1 -2.21 7.04 24.52
C MET A 1 -3.28 7.14 23.45
N VAL A 2 -2.93 7.59 22.24
CA VAL A 2 -3.90 7.64 21.14
C VAL A 2 -4.22 6.22 20.70
N HIS A 3 -5.51 5.86 20.75
CA HIS A 3 -6.01 4.60 20.25
C HIS A 3 -5.65 4.47 18.76
N THR A 4 -4.83 3.47 18.42
CA THR A 4 -4.78 2.90 17.07
C THR A 4 -6.14 2.28 16.80
N ALA A 5 -7.14 3.11 16.45
CA ALA A 5 -8.28 2.59 15.73
C ALA A 5 -7.72 1.87 14.51
N ASP A 6 -8.11 0.61 14.32
CA ASP A 6 -7.81 -0.22 13.15
C ASP A 6 -8.34 0.49 11.89
N ARG A 7 -7.56 1.47 11.42
CA ARG A 7 -7.93 2.29 10.28
C ARG A 7 -7.57 1.49 9.05
N THR A 8 -8.57 1.08 8.29
CA THR A 8 -8.40 0.45 6.99
C THR A 8 -8.53 1.51 5.90
N VAL A 9 -7.63 1.52 4.92
CA VAL A 9 -7.81 2.32 3.71
C VAL A 9 -8.62 1.50 2.69
N GLY A 10 -9.72 2.07 2.19
CA GLY A 10 -10.55 1.39 1.20
C GLY A 10 -9.89 1.33 -0.18
N SER A 11 -10.10 0.25 -0.94
CA SER A 11 -9.49 0.01 -2.26
C SER A 11 -9.78 1.12 -3.26
N ARG A 12 -11.03 1.57 -3.38
CA ARG A 12 -11.42 2.66 -4.31
C ARG A 12 -10.74 3.98 -3.96
N ARG A 13 -10.64 4.31 -2.66
CA ARG A 13 -9.95 5.53 -2.21
C ARG A 13 -8.47 5.45 -2.52
N LEU A 14 -7.86 4.29 -2.27
CA LEU A 14 -6.45 4.06 -2.59
C LEU A 14 -6.20 4.19 -4.10
N ALA A 15 -7.06 3.60 -4.94
CA ALA A 15 -6.97 3.70 -6.39
C ALA A 15 -7.07 5.17 -6.87
N ALA A 16 -7.97 5.96 -6.29
CA ALA A 16 -8.13 7.37 -6.62
C ALA A 16 -6.92 8.26 -6.23
N MET A 17 -6.03 7.76 -5.36
CA MET A 17 -4.80 8.46 -4.96
C MET A 17 -3.60 8.11 -5.86
N LEU A 18 -3.72 7.07 -6.69
CA LEU A 18 -2.64 6.64 -7.57
C LEU A 18 -2.54 7.56 -8.81
N PRO A 19 -1.32 7.78 -9.33
CA PRO A 19 -1.14 8.52 -10.58
C PRO A 19 -1.84 7.83 -11.76
N ALA A 20 -2.38 8.63 -12.70
CA ALA A 20 -3.14 8.11 -13.84
C ALA A 20 -2.28 7.22 -14.75
N GLU A 21 -1.00 7.53 -14.90
CA GLU A 21 -0.02 6.75 -15.66
C GLU A 21 0.22 5.36 -15.08
N VAL A 22 0.14 5.22 -13.75
CA VAL A 22 0.26 3.92 -13.06
C VAL A 22 -0.99 3.08 -13.31
N LEU A 23 -2.17 3.72 -13.32
CA LEU A 23 -3.44 3.05 -13.59
C LEU A 23 -3.60 2.66 -15.07
N ALA A 24 -3.03 3.45 -16.00
CA ALA A 24 -3.09 3.15 -17.42
C ALA A 24 -2.29 1.90 -17.81
N ARG A 25 -1.18 1.63 -17.11
CA ARG A 25 -0.32 0.45 -17.31
C ARG A 25 0.18 -0.11 -15.97
N PRO A 26 -0.66 -0.87 -15.24
CA PRO A 26 -0.32 -1.34 -13.90
C PRO A 26 0.79 -2.40 -13.94
N GLY A 27 2.02 -1.97 -13.66
CA GLY A 27 3.15 -2.85 -13.38
C GLY A 27 3.36 -2.98 -11.87
N TYR A 28 3.83 -4.13 -11.39
CA TYR A 28 4.02 -4.33 -9.95
C TYR A 28 5.03 -3.34 -9.35
N ARG A 29 6.07 -2.95 -10.12
CA ARG A 29 7.06 -1.95 -9.71
C ARG A 29 6.47 -0.54 -9.62
N SER A 30 5.81 -0.07 -10.67
CA SER A 30 5.20 1.27 -10.69
C SER A 30 4.10 1.41 -9.63
N LEU A 31 3.34 0.34 -9.39
CA LEU A 31 2.36 0.29 -8.31
C LEU A 31 3.04 0.36 -6.92
N ALA A 32 4.11 -0.40 -6.70
CA ALA A 32 4.86 -0.35 -5.44
C ALA A 32 5.46 1.05 -5.19
N ASP A 33 6.05 1.67 -6.20
CA ASP A 33 6.67 2.99 -6.09
C ASP A 33 5.63 4.07 -5.79
N ALA A 34 4.46 4.01 -6.43
CA ALA A 34 3.35 4.93 -6.14
C ALA A 34 2.84 4.75 -4.70
N LEU A 35 2.60 3.51 -4.26
CA LEU A 35 2.17 3.23 -2.89
C LEU A 35 3.21 3.68 -1.86
N ARG A 36 4.50 3.44 -2.12
CA ARG A 36 5.61 3.91 -1.29
C ARG A 36 5.59 5.43 -1.15
N THR A 37 5.44 6.14 -2.26
CA THR A 37 5.37 7.61 -2.27
C THR A 37 4.19 8.10 -1.43
N LEU A 38 3.01 7.49 -1.56
CA LEU A 38 1.84 7.84 -0.76
C LEU A 38 2.03 7.61 0.75
N ILE A 39 2.79 6.57 1.15
CA ILE A 39 3.14 6.31 2.56
C ILE A 39 4.13 7.35 3.07
N LEU A 40 5.17 7.65 2.28
CA LEU A 40 6.21 8.64 2.63
C LEU A 40 5.65 10.06 2.76
N ASP A 41 4.74 10.43 1.86
CA ASP A 41 4.05 11.73 1.88
C ASP A 41 2.99 11.82 3.01
N GLY A 42 2.76 10.74 3.76
CA GLY A 42 1.73 10.66 4.81
C GLY A 42 0.29 10.65 4.28
N ARG A 43 0.09 10.56 2.96
CA ARG A 43 -1.25 10.46 2.35
C ARG A 43 -1.93 9.14 2.70
N ILE A 44 -1.14 8.07 2.85
CA ILE A 44 -1.53 6.85 3.55
C ILE A 44 -0.85 6.90 4.92
N ALA A 45 -1.66 6.97 5.98
CA ALA A 45 -1.12 7.01 7.34
C ALA A 45 -0.36 5.71 7.68
N LEU A 46 0.54 5.78 8.66
CA LEU A 46 1.22 4.60 9.19
C LEU A 46 0.27 3.77 10.05
N HIS A 47 0.59 2.47 10.17
CA HIS A 47 -0.19 1.50 10.93
C HIS A 47 -1.65 1.44 10.49
N VAL A 48 -1.90 1.63 9.19
CA VAL A 48 -3.22 1.41 8.58
C VAL A 48 -3.22 0.13 7.77
N ARG A 49 -4.36 -0.55 7.75
CA ARG A 49 -4.54 -1.75 6.96
C ARG A 49 -4.77 -1.39 5.49
N LEU A 50 -3.95 -1.94 4.61
CA LEU A 50 -4.14 -1.88 3.17
C LEU A 50 -5.29 -2.80 2.72
N PRO A 51 -5.93 -2.51 1.58
CA PRO A 51 -6.98 -3.34 1.04
C PRO A 51 -6.45 -4.74 0.71
N ALA A 52 -7.35 -5.72 0.65
CA ALA A 52 -6.99 -7.04 0.19
C ALA A 52 -6.47 -6.98 -1.25
N GLU A 53 -5.54 -7.86 -1.62
CA GLU A 53 -4.93 -7.87 -2.96
C GLU A 53 -5.97 -7.93 -4.08
N ARG A 54 -7.04 -8.72 -3.86
CA ARG A 54 -8.15 -8.88 -4.80
C ARG A 54 -8.94 -7.58 -4.97
N GLU A 55 -9.30 -6.93 -3.86
CA GLU A 55 -10.06 -5.68 -3.87
C GLU A 55 -9.28 -4.55 -4.52
N LEU A 56 -7.97 -4.47 -4.25
CA LEU A 56 -7.13 -3.46 -4.88
C LEU A 56 -6.95 -3.75 -6.37
N ALA A 57 -6.76 -5.02 -6.76
CA ALA A 57 -6.63 -5.42 -8.17
C ALA A 57 -7.87 -5.00 -8.97
N GLU A 58 -9.07 -5.26 -8.44
CA GLU A 58 -10.34 -4.81 -9.04
C GLU A 58 -10.42 -3.28 -9.13
N ALA A 59 -10.03 -2.57 -8.06
CA ALA A 59 -10.11 -1.11 -8.02
C ALA A 59 -9.14 -0.39 -8.99
N VAL A 60 -7.98 -1.00 -9.29
CA VAL A 60 -6.95 -0.42 -10.17
C VAL A 60 -6.94 -1.03 -11.57
N GLY A 61 -7.82 -1.99 -11.86
CA GLY A 61 -7.87 -2.68 -13.16
C GLY A 61 -6.62 -3.52 -13.47
N ALA A 62 -5.96 -4.07 -12.44
CA ALA A 62 -4.76 -4.89 -12.58
C ALA A 62 -5.03 -6.38 -12.29
N SER A 63 -4.08 -7.23 -12.67
CA SER A 63 -4.10 -8.63 -12.22
C SER A 63 -3.79 -8.72 -10.73
N ARG A 64 -4.32 -9.76 -10.06
CA ARG A 64 -3.95 -10.06 -8.68
C ARG A 64 -2.44 -10.23 -8.52
N ALA A 65 -1.77 -10.87 -9.48
CA ALA A 65 -0.32 -11.07 -9.45
C ALA A 65 0.47 -9.75 -9.46
N THR A 66 -0.02 -8.73 -10.17
CA THR A 66 0.55 -7.38 -10.15
C THR A 66 0.50 -6.78 -8.75
N VAL A 67 -0.65 -6.87 -8.07
CA VAL A 67 -0.83 -6.34 -6.71
C VAL A 67 -0.02 -7.13 -5.69
N THR A 68 -0.03 -8.46 -5.77
CA THR A 68 0.79 -9.33 -4.92
C THR A 68 2.28 -8.95 -5.05
N GLY A 69 2.78 -8.83 -6.28
CA GLY A 69 4.17 -8.41 -6.52
C GLY A 69 4.48 -7.01 -5.99
N ALA A 70 3.55 -6.07 -6.06
CA ALA A 70 3.72 -4.73 -5.51
C ALA A 70 3.80 -4.76 -3.97
N TYR A 71 2.91 -5.50 -3.33
CA TYR A 71 2.93 -5.68 -1.88
C TYR A 71 4.19 -6.43 -1.42
N ASP A 72 4.67 -7.41 -2.18
CA ASP A 72 5.91 -8.11 -1.90
C ASP A 72 7.12 -7.17 -1.97
N LEU A 73 7.20 -6.27 -2.95
CA LEU A 73 8.25 -5.25 -3.01
C LEU A 73 8.21 -4.31 -1.81
N LEU A 74 7.02 -3.86 -1.41
CA LEU A 74 6.85 -3.01 -0.22
C LEU A 74 7.26 -3.73 1.07
N ARG A 75 6.97 -5.03 1.19
CA ARG A 75 7.41 -5.84 2.35
C ARG A 75 8.92 -5.98 2.40
N GLN A 76 9.53 -6.32 1.27
CA GLN A 76 10.99 -6.43 1.16
C GLN A 76 11.68 -5.11 1.51
N SER A 77 11.04 -3.99 1.17
CA SER A 77 11.54 -2.65 1.42
C SER A 77 11.18 -2.11 2.81
N GLY A 78 10.39 -2.83 3.62
CA GLY A 78 10.02 -2.41 4.98
C GLY A 78 8.86 -1.42 5.10
N TYR A 79 8.17 -1.07 4.00
CA TYR A 79 7.07 -0.10 4.00
C TYR A 79 5.73 -0.70 4.41
N VAL A 80 5.63 -2.04 4.40
CA VAL A 80 4.45 -2.75 4.89
C VAL A 80 4.86 -4.04 5.60
N ARG A 81 4.05 -4.47 6.55
CA ARG A 81 4.19 -5.75 7.25
C ARG A 81 2.93 -6.58 7.07
N SER A 82 3.10 -7.86 6.76
CA SER A 82 2.00 -8.84 6.82
C SER A 82 1.85 -9.36 8.23
N ARG A 83 0.63 -9.30 8.78
CA ARG A 83 0.29 -10.03 10.01
C ARG A 83 -0.49 -11.27 9.61
N ARG A 84 -0.03 -12.48 9.98
CA ARG A 84 -0.73 -13.74 9.65
C ARG A 84 -2.21 -13.63 10.05
N GLY A 85 -3.11 -13.78 9.07
CA GLY A 85 -4.56 -13.70 9.27
C GLY A 85 -5.15 -12.30 9.51
N SER A 86 -4.36 -11.21 9.53
CA SER A 86 -4.87 -9.85 9.82
C SER A 86 -4.62 -8.80 8.71
N GLY A 87 -4.12 -9.21 7.54
CA GLY A 87 -3.91 -8.31 6.40
C GLY A 87 -2.52 -7.68 6.32
N THR A 88 -2.37 -6.71 5.41
CA THR A 88 -1.13 -5.97 5.16
C THR A 88 -1.24 -4.59 5.79
N TRP A 89 -0.24 -4.18 6.56
CA TRP A 89 -0.25 -2.95 7.35
C TRP A 89 0.91 -2.04 6.96
N THR A 90 0.68 -0.73 6.85
CA THR A 90 1.73 0.24 6.54
C THR A 90 2.67 0.47 7.73
N GLU A 91 3.94 0.67 7.42
CA GLU A 91 5.00 0.96 8.38
C GLU A 91 6.11 1.76 7.68
N LEU A 92 7.05 2.29 8.45
CA LEU A 92 8.29 2.80 7.90
C LEU A 92 9.42 1.80 8.18
N PRO A 93 10.38 1.64 7.24
CA PRO A 93 11.58 0.87 7.50
C PRO A 93 12.34 1.47 8.69
N GLU A 94 12.94 0.61 9.51
CA GLU A 94 13.82 1.06 10.60
C GLU A 94 14.95 1.93 10.02
N GLY A 95 15.11 3.16 10.56
CA GLY A 95 16.09 4.15 10.07
C GLY A 95 15.51 5.27 9.21
N HIS A 96 14.22 5.25 8.86
CA HIS A 96 13.55 6.38 8.20
C HIS A 96 12.99 7.37 9.24
N GLY A 97 13.88 7.97 10.04
CA GLY A 97 13.53 9.10 10.91
C GLY A 97 13.30 10.38 10.09
N PRO A 98 12.48 11.33 10.55
CA PRO A 98 12.33 12.61 9.85
C PRO A 98 13.70 13.29 9.75
N VAL A 99 14.08 13.70 8.53
CA VAL A 99 15.22 14.60 8.30
C VAL A 99 14.91 16.01 8.74
#